data_AF-A0A852N6L9-F1
#
_entry.id   AF-A0A852N6L9-F1
#
_cell.length_a   1.000
_cell.length_b   1.000
_cell.length_c   1.000
_cell.angle_alpha   90.00
_cell.angle_beta   90.00
_cell.angle_gamma   90.00
#
_symmetry.space_group_name_H-M   'P 1'
#
loop_
_entity.id
_entity.type
_entity.pdbx_description
1 polymer ?
#
loop_
_entity_poly.entity_id
_entity_poly.type
_entity_poly.pdbx_seq_one_letter_code
_entity_poly.pdbx_strand_id
1 'polypeptide(L)'
;GFDAICMQPNSGAQGEYAGLLAIRRYHESRRQGGRHVCLIPASAHGTNPASAQMAGMQVVIVECDEAGNVDLEDLKTKAQAAGERLSCLMATYPSTHG
;
A
#
# COMPACT_ATOMS: atom_id res chain seq x y z
N GLY A 1 -14.67 -2.01 -12.73
CA GLY A 1 -13.55 -2.79 -13.31
C GLY A 1 -12.48 -1.82 -13.74
N PHE A 2 -11.23 -2.27 -13.91
CA PHE A 2 -10.09 -1.44 -14.36
C PHE A 2 -10.06 -1.28 -15.90
N ASP A 3 -9.47 -0.19 -16.39
CA ASP A 3 -9.41 0.16 -17.82
C ASP A 3 -8.32 -0.60 -18.61
N ALA A 4 -7.25 -1.03 -17.92
CA ALA A 4 -6.11 -1.71 -18.53
C ALA A 4 -5.54 -2.81 -17.63
N ILE A 5 -4.91 -3.81 -18.24
CA ILE A 5 -4.33 -4.98 -17.57
C ILE A 5 -2.89 -5.18 -18.08
N CYS A 6 -1.97 -5.52 -17.16
CA CYS A 6 -0.62 -5.94 -17.48
C CYS A 6 -0.44 -7.41 -17.08
N MET A 7 -0.07 -8.26 -18.04
CA MET A 7 0.16 -9.70 -17.82
C MET A 7 1.63 -10.04 -17.54
N GLN A 8 2.51 -9.03 -17.45
CA GLN A 8 3.93 -9.23 -17.17
C GLN A 8 4.20 -9.80 -15.75
N PRO A 9 3.44 -9.43 -14.69
CA PRO A 9 3.63 -10.03 -13.38
C PRO A 9 3.24 -11.51 -13.34
N ASN A 10 4.18 -12.38 -12.99
CA ASN A 10 4.04 -13.83 -12.98
C ASN A 10 3.71 -14.43 -11.59
N SER A 11 3.53 -13.58 -10.57
CA SER A 11 3.11 -13.96 -9.21
C SER A 11 2.37 -12.80 -8.54
N GLY A 12 1.61 -13.09 -7.48
CA GLY A 12 0.90 -12.05 -6.70
C GLY A 12 1.84 -10.98 -6.16
N ALA A 13 2.94 -11.38 -5.52
CA ALA A 13 3.95 -10.47 -5.00
C ALA A 13 4.60 -9.62 -6.10
N GLN A 14 4.84 -10.18 -7.29
CA GLN A 14 5.34 -9.38 -8.42
C GLN A 14 4.29 -8.40 -8.92
N GLY A 15 3.00 -8.75 -8.85
CA GLY A 15 1.89 -7.85 -9.14
C GLY A 15 1.81 -6.68 -8.18
N GLU A 16 1.93 -6.94 -6.87
CA GLU A 16 2.03 -5.91 -5.83
C GLU A 16 3.20 -4.96 -6.12
N TYR A 17 4.40 -5.50 -6.34
CA TYR A 17 5.59 -4.72 -6.65
C TYR A 17 5.42 -3.86 -7.91
N ALA A 18 4.89 -4.44 -9.00
CA ALA A 18 4.62 -3.71 -10.23
C ALA A 18 3.59 -2.59 -10.04
N GLY A 19 2.53 -2.84 -9.25
CA GLY A 19 1.54 -1.83 -8.90
C GLY A 19 2.13 -0.67 -8.10
N LEU A 20 2.98 -0.97 -7.12
CA LEU A 20 3.67 0.05 -6.30
C LEU A 20 4.65 0.89 -7.14
N LEU A 21 5.37 0.27 -8.08
CA LEU A 21 6.18 1.00 -9.05
C LEU A 21 5.33 1.91 -9.94
N ALA A 22 4.16 1.44 -10.40
CA ALA A 22 3.25 2.26 -11.19
C ALA A 22 2.76 3.48 -10.40
N ILE A 23 2.37 3.31 -9.14
CA ILE A 23 1.99 4.41 -8.23
C ILE A 23 3.13 5.40 -8.05
N ARG A 24 4.35 4.91 -7.81
CA ARG A 24 5.53 5.77 -7.66
C ARG A 24 5.79 6.59 -8.92
N ARG A 25 5.82 5.95 -10.09
CA ARG A 25 6.03 6.63 -11.39
C ARG A 25 4.92 7.64 -11.68
N TYR A 26 3.68 7.35 -11.27
CA TYR A 26 2.58 8.28 -11.35
C TYR A 26 2.83 9.53 -10.49
N HIS A 27 3.26 9.38 -9.24
CA HIS A 27 3.62 10.53 -8.39
C HIS A 27 4.79 11.34 -8.97
N GLU A 28 5.84 10.67 -9.45
CA GLU A 28 6.98 11.32 -10.13
C GLU A 28 6.53 12.14 -11.35
N SER A 29 5.63 11.60 -12.18
CA SER A 29 5.10 12.29 -13.37
C SER A 29 4.38 13.61 -13.05
N ARG A 30 3.81 13.72 -11.83
CA ARG A 30 3.12 14.91 -11.33
C ARG A 30 4.01 15.82 -10.49
N ARG A 31 5.33 15.58 -10.49
CA ARG A 31 6.32 16.28 -9.64
C ARG A 31 6.07 16.10 -8.14
N GLN A 32 5.52 14.95 -7.74
CA GLN A 32 5.25 14.58 -6.35
C GLN A 32 6.10 13.38 -5.90
N GLY A 33 7.33 13.25 -6.43
CA GLY A 33 8.23 12.13 -6.14
C GLY A 33 8.63 11.97 -4.66
N GLY A 34 8.38 12.98 -3.83
CA GLY A 34 8.53 12.89 -2.37
C GLY A 34 7.50 11.98 -1.68
N ARG A 35 6.48 11.50 -2.39
CA ARG A 35 5.46 10.58 -1.87
C ARG A 35 5.95 9.13 -1.84
N HIS A 36 6.43 8.69 -0.69
CA HIS A 36 7.04 7.36 -0.51
C HIS A 36 6.50 6.59 0.71
N VAL A 37 5.57 7.14 1.50
CA VAL A 37 4.98 6.43 2.64
C VAL A 37 3.87 5.49 2.17
N CYS A 38 3.97 4.21 2.51
CA CYS A 38 2.98 3.18 2.25
C CYS A 38 2.36 2.71 3.57
N LEU A 39 1.05 2.91 3.72
CA LEU A 39 0.28 2.41 4.86
C LEU A 39 -0.11 0.96 4.61
N ILE A 40 0.07 0.09 5.60
CA ILE A 40 -0.24 -1.35 5.49
C ILE A 40 -0.91 -1.82 6.77
N PRO A 41 -2.14 -2.35 6.75
CA PRO A 41 -2.76 -2.95 7.93
C PRO A 41 -1.94 -4.11 8.50
N ALA A 42 -1.94 -4.27 9.82
CA ALA A 42 -1.26 -5.37 10.50
C ALA A 42 -1.79 -6.76 10.09
N SER A 43 -3.04 -6.84 9.62
CA SER A 43 -3.66 -8.06 9.09
C SER A 43 -3.30 -8.41 7.64
N ALA A 44 -2.48 -7.59 6.97
CA ALA A 44 -2.07 -7.81 5.59
C ALA A 44 -1.17 -9.04 5.42
N HIS A 45 -1.21 -9.64 4.23
CA HIS A 45 -0.29 -10.72 3.88
C HIS A 45 1.17 -10.23 3.91
N GLY A 46 2.11 -11.08 4.33
CA GLY A 46 3.51 -10.71 4.51
C GLY A 46 4.23 -10.26 3.22
N THR A 47 3.67 -10.54 2.04
CA THR A 47 4.18 -10.01 0.77
C THR A 47 4.00 -8.51 0.67
N ASN A 48 2.94 -7.93 1.24
CA ASN A 48 2.66 -6.50 1.15
C ASN A 48 3.82 -5.63 1.67
N PRO A 49 4.27 -5.78 2.95
CA PRO A 49 5.41 -5.01 3.45
C PRO A 49 6.71 -5.32 2.70
N ALA A 50 6.92 -6.57 2.27
CA ALA A 50 8.11 -6.95 1.50
C ALA A 50 8.15 -6.25 0.13
N SER A 51 7.04 -6.26 -0.61
CA SER A 51 6.85 -5.59 -1.91
C SER A 51 7.04 -4.07 -1.78
N ALA A 52 6.47 -3.45 -0.74
CA ALA A 52 6.65 -2.02 -0.46
C ALA A 52 8.10 -1.65 -0.17
N GLN A 53 8.81 -2.46 0.62
CA GLN A 53 10.21 -2.23 0.91
C GLN A 53 11.08 -2.42 -0.34
N MET A 54 10.82 -3.44 -1.15
CA MET A 54 11.47 -3.63 -2.46
C MET A 54 11.24 -2.45 -3.40
N ALA A 55 10.08 -1.81 -3.35
CA ALA A 55 9.76 -0.62 -4.15
C ALA A 55 10.43 0.68 -3.62
N GLY A 56 11.15 0.61 -2.50
CA GLY A 56 11.82 1.74 -1.87
C GLY A 56 10.86 2.65 -1.10
N MET A 57 9.74 2.10 -0.60
CA MET A 57 8.75 2.84 0.16
C MET A 57 9.02 2.72 1.67
N GLN A 58 8.64 3.76 2.42
CA GLN A 58 8.59 3.71 3.88
C GLN A 58 7.31 3.01 4.30
N VAL A 59 7.42 1.81 4.86
CA VAL A 59 6.29 1.06 5.40
C VAL A 59 5.87 1.64 6.76
N VAL A 60 4.59 1.94 6.91
CA VAL A 60 3.97 2.31 8.18
C VAL A 60 2.81 1.37 8.42
N ILE A 61 2.91 0.57 9.49
CA ILE A 61 1.87 -0.38 9.88
C ILE A 61 0.68 0.39 10.43
N VAL A 62 -0.54 -0.01 10.06
CA VAL A 62 -1.81 0.47 10.61
C VAL A 62 -2.39 -0.63 11.49
N GLU A 63 -2.85 -0.27 12.68
CA GLU A 63 -3.40 -1.22 13.64
C GLU A 63 -4.70 -1.85 13.12
N CYS A 64 -5.05 -2.98 13.72
CA CYS A 64 -6.33 -3.64 13.48
C CYS A 64 -7.04 -3.85 14.82
N ASP A 65 -8.37 -3.84 14.79
CA ASP A 65 -9.17 -4.18 15.97
C ASP A 65 -9.09 -5.68 16.31
N GLU A 66 -9.69 -6.06 17.43
CA GLU A 66 -9.71 -7.46 17.88
C GLU A 66 -10.43 -8.41 16.90
N ALA A 67 -11.27 -7.87 16.02
CA ALA A 67 -11.95 -8.62 14.96
C ALA A 67 -11.15 -8.66 13.63
N GLY A 68 -9.93 -8.10 13.62
CA GLY A 68 -9.04 -8.08 12.45
C GLY A 68 -9.38 -7.02 11.41
N ASN A 69 -10.32 -6.11 11.70
CA ASN A 69 -10.64 -4.98 10.83
C ASN A 69 -9.60 -3.88 10.98
N VAL A 70 -9.40 -3.10 9.93
CA VAL A 70 -8.48 -1.94 9.96
C VAL A 70 -9.01 -0.90 10.95
N ASP A 71 -8.17 -0.48 11.90
CA ASP A 71 -8.49 0.64 12.78
C ASP A 71 -8.50 1.94 11.96
N LEU A 72 -9.70 2.50 11.77
CA LEU A 72 -9.89 3.70 10.96
C LEU A 72 -9.37 4.96 11.62
N GLU A 73 -9.32 5.02 12.96
CA GLU A 73 -8.79 6.18 13.68
C GLU A 73 -7.27 6.19 13.64
N ASP A 74 -6.64 5.03 13.82
CA ASP A 74 -5.20 4.87 13.63
C ASP A 74 -4.78 5.12 12.16
N LEU A 75 -5.56 4.59 11.20
CA LEU A 75 -5.36 4.86 9.78
C LEU A 75 -5.37 6.37 9.47
N LYS A 76 -6.39 7.10 9.98
CA LYS A 76 -6.49 8.56 9.81
C LYS A 76 -5.29 9.27 10.42
N THR A 77 -4.92 8.89 11.64
CA THR A 77 -3.80 9.48 12.37
C THR A 77 -2.49 9.30 11.61
N LYS A 78 -2.20 8.08 11.14
CA LYS A 78 -0.98 7.76 10.37
C LYS A 78 -0.99 8.41 8.99
N ALA A 79 -2.15 8.51 8.32
CA ALA A 79 -2.29 9.23 7.07
C ALA A 79 -2.03 10.74 7.23
N GLN A 80 -2.56 11.36 8.28
CA GLN A 80 -2.31 12.77 8.61
C GLN A 80 -0.83 13.02 8.94
N ALA A 81 -0.21 12.15 9.74
CA ALA A 81 1.21 12.24 10.08
C ALA A 81 2.14 12.05 8.86
N ALA A 82 1.73 11.23 7.89
CA ALA A 82 2.44 11.08 6.61
C ALA A 82 2.32 12.36 5.75
N GLY A 83 1.17 13.04 5.79
CA GLY A 83 0.93 14.31 5.13
C GLY A 83 1.25 14.27 3.63
N GLU A 84 2.08 15.20 3.16
CA GLU A 84 2.48 15.27 1.74
C GLU A 84 3.35 14.10 1.27
N ARG A 85 3.90 13.30 2.18
CA ARG A 85 4.72 12.11 1.85
C ARG A 85 3.88 10.86 1.63
N LEU A 86 2.57 10.90 1.92
CA LEU A 86 1.67 9.77 1.73
C LEU A 86 1.60 9.35 0.26
N SER A 87 1.91 8.09 -0.03
CA SER A 87 1.96 7.54 -1.38
C SER A 87 0.76 6.65 -1.69
N CYS A 88 0.50 5.65 -0.83
CA CYS A 88 -0.57 4.68 -1.00
C CYS A 88 -0.95 3.95 0.31
N LEU A 89 -2.06 3.23 0.24
CA LEU A 89 -2.51 2.23 1.21
C LEU A 89 -2.60 0.89 0.48
N MET A 90 -2.03 -0.17 1.05
CA MET A 90 -2.27 -1.54 0.58
C MET A 90 -3.38 -2.15 1.42
N ALA A 91 -4.51 -2.49 0.78
CA ALA A 91 -5.65 -3.09 1.45
C ALA A 91 -6.09 -4.38 0.74
N THR A 92 -6.50 -5.37 1.52
CA THR A 92 -7.08 -6.62 1.03
C THR A 92 -8.58 -6.59 1.32
N TYR A 93 -9.41 -6.81 0.30
CA TYR A 93 -10.86 -6.83 0.43
C TYR A 93 -11.46 -8.06 -0.29
N PRO A 94 -12.31 -8.88 0.35
CA PRO A 94 -12.69 -8.83 1.78
C PRO A 94 -11.47 -9.01 2.69
N SER A 95 -11.60 -8.67 3.97
CA SER A 95 -10.47 -8.77 4.89
C SER A 95 -9.97 -10.21 4.95
N THR A 96 -8.73 -10.42 5.40
CA THR A 96 -8.16 -11.78 5.59
C THR A 96 -8.92 -12.63 6.61
N HIS A 97 -9.92 -12.04 7.29
CA HIS A 97 -10.80 -12.70 8.26
C HIS A 97 -12.16 -13.13 7.68
N GLY A 98 -12.45 -12.84 6.41
CA GLY A 98 -13.75 -13.13 5.78
C GLY A 98 -14.79 -12.07 6.10
#